data_AF-A0A0B1Z835-F1
#
_entry.id   AF-A0A0B1Z835-F1
#
_cell.length_a   1.000
_cell.length_b   1.000
_cell.length_c   1.000
_cell.angle_alpha   90.00
_cell.angle_beta   90.00
_cell.angle_gamma   90.00
#
_symmetry.space_group_name_H-M   'P 1'
#
loop_
_entity.id
_entity.type
_entity.pdbx_description
1 polymer ?
#
loop_
_entity_poly.entity_id
_entity_poly.type
_entity_poly.pdbx_seq_one_letter_code
_entity_poly.pdbx_strand_id
1 'polypeptide(L)' 'PEVVNQICFKVFGNDVTVCFAAEAGQLELNVMEPALSQAMFESIHLLTNACDTLRSKCIDGITANVER' A
#
# COMPACT_ATOMS: atom_id res chain seq x y z
N PRO A 1 10.00 10.84 3.03
CA PRO A 1 8.54 11.15 3.13
C PRO A 1 7.81 11.06 1.79
N GLU A 2 8.33 11.68 0.73
CA GLU A 2 7.69 11.74 -0.59
C GLU A 2 7.40 10.36 -1.21
N VAL A 3 8.35 9.43 -1.13
CA VAL A 3 8.17 8.05 -1.64
C VAL A 3 7.05 7.30 -0.89
N VAL A 4 6.85 7.60 0.40
CA VAL A 4 5.78 6.99 1.20
C VAL A 4 4.43 7.48 0.70
N ASN A 5 4.30 8.77 0.37
CA ASN A 5 3.07 9.31 -0.20
C ASN A 5 2.74 8.67 -1.56
N GLN A 6 3.74 8.47 -2.42
CA GLN A 6 3.55 7.77 -3.70
C GLN A 6 3.06 6.33 -3.49
N ILE A 7 3.62 5.63 -2.51
CA ILE A 7 3.18 4.27 -2.14
C ILE A 7 1.74 4.29 -1.61
N CYS A 8 1.37 5.25 -0.76
CA CYS A 8 -0.02 5.39 -0.30
C CYS A 8 -1.00 5.58 -1.46
N PHE A 9 -0.68 6.43 -2.45
CA PHE A 9 -1.52 6.58 -3.64
C PHE A 9 -1.62 5.29 -4.47
N LYS A 10 -0.53 4.53 -4.59
CA LYS A 10 -0.54 3.22 -5.25
C LYS A 10 -1.43 2.22 -4.51
N VAL A 11 -1.39 2.20 -3.18
CA VAL A 11 -2.27 1.36 -2.34
C VAL A 11 -3.74 1.73 -2.53
N PHE A 12 -4.08 3.02 -2.62
CA PHE A 12 -5.45 3.43 -2.92
C PHE A 12 -5.93 2.90 -4.29
N GLY A 13 -5.09 2.95 -5.33
CA GLY A 13 -5.42 2.37 -6.63
C GLY A 13 -5.58 0.85 -6.59
N ASN A 14 -4.73 0.16 -5.82
CA ASN A 14 -4.83 -1.28 -5.61
C ASN A 14 -6.10 -1.66 -4.84
N ASP A 15 -6.52 -0.87 -3.86
CA ASP A 15 -7.77 -1.07 -3.11
C ASP A 15 -9.01 -0.97 -4.02
N VAL A 16 -9.04 0.01 -4.92
CA VAL A 16 -10.09 0.10 -5.94
C VAL A 16 -10.10 -1.15 -6.83
N THR A 17 -8.93 -1.64 -7.22
CA THR A 17 -8.81 -2.89 -8.01
C THR A 17 -9.37 -4.09 -7.26
N VAL A 18 -9.06 -4.23 -5.97
CA VAL A 18 -9.58 -5.28 -5.09
C VAL A 18 -11.10 -5.19 -4.97
N CYS A 19 -11.66 -4.00 -4.79
CA CYS A 19 -13.12 -3.78 -4.69
C CYS A 19 -13.85 -4.29 -5.93
N PHE A 20 -13.41 -3.89 -7.13
CA PHE A 20 -14.04 -4.33 -8.38
C PHE A 20 -13.82 -5.82 -8.67
N ALA A 21 -12.64 -6.36 -8.36
CA ALA A 21 -12.39 -7.79 -8.50
C ALA A 21 -13.28 -8.63 -7.56
N ALA A 22 -13.50 -8.16 -6.34
CA ALA A 22 -14.37 -8.83 -5.36
C ALA A 22 -15.85 -8.81 -5.79
N GLU A 23 -16.32 -7.70 -6.37
CA GLU A 23 -17.72 -7.55 -6.83
C GLU A 23 -18.05 -8.44 -8.04
N ALA A 24 -17.08 -8.66 -8.95
CA ALA A 24 -17.27 -9.40 -10.19
C ALA A 24 -17.41 -10.94 -10.05
N GLY A 25 -17.79 -11.44 -8.88
CA GLY A 25 -18.09 -12.86 -8.66
C GLY A 25 -19.33 -13.31 -9.42
N GLN A 26 -19.33 -14.53 -9.96
CA GLN A 26 -20.44 -15.06 -10.75
C GLN A 26 -20.88 -16.42 -10.21
N LEU A 27 -22.11 -16.48 -9.69
CA LEU A 27 -22.74 -17.67 -9.13
C LEU A 27 -21.87 -18.31 -8.02
N GLU A 28 -21.30 -19.49 -8.26
CA GLU A 28 -20.59 -20.27 -7.25
C GLU A 28 -19.13 -19.85 -7.02
N LEU A 29 -18.57 -19.00 -7.88
CA LEU A 29 -17.13 -18.71 -7.83
C LEU A 29 -16.78 -17.28 -8.27
N ASN A 30 -15.75 -16.72 -7.66
CA ASN A 30 -15.09 -15.52 -8.14
C ASN A 30 -13.79 -15.92 -8.88
N VAL A 31 -13.71 -15.65 -10.18
CA VAL A 31 -12.53 -15.98 -11.01
C VAL A 31 -11.51 -14.85 -11.10
N MET A 32 -11.79 -13.69 -10.49
CA MET A 32 -10.92 -12.51 -10.47
C MET A 32 -9.89 -12.55 -9.32
N GLU A 33 -9.90 -13.62 -8.53
CA GLU A 33 -8.98 -13.86 -7.42
C GLU A 33 -7.50 -13.66 -7.76
N PRO A 34 -6.97 -14.00 -8.96
CA PRO A 34 -5.58 -13.72 -9.30
C PRO A 34 -5.25 -12.22 -9.32
N ALA A 35 -6.12 -11.38 -9.87
CA ALA A 35 -5.93 -9.93 -9.92
C ALA A 35 -6.07 -9.30 -8.53
N LEU A 36 -7.07 -9.76 -7.76
CA LEU A 36 -7.26 -9.36 -6.36
C LEU A 36 -6.02 -9.68 -5.52
N SER A 37 -5.53 -10.92 -5.61
CA SER A 37 -4.38 -11.37 -4.83
C SER A 37 -3.12 -10.62 -5.21
N GLN A 38 -2.88 -10.39 -6.50
CA GLN A 38 -1.72 -9.60 -6.95
C GLN A 38 -1.75 -8.18 -6.39
N ALA A 39 -2.88 -7.48 -6.47
CA ALA A 39 -3.03 -6.13 -5.93
C ALA A 39 -2.84 -6.09 -4.40
N MET A 40 -3.38 -7.07 -3.67
CA MET A 40 -3.21 -7.18 -2.23
C MET A 40 -1.75 -7.42 -1.84
N PHE A 41 -1.09 -8.41 -2.44
CA PHE A 41 0.30 -8.74 -2.09
C PHE A 41 1.27 -7.64 -2.53
N GLU A 42 1.02 -6.96 -3.65
CA GLU A 42 1.79 -5.77 -4.04
C GLU A 42 1.66 -4.67 -2.98
N SER A 43 0.45 -4.35 -2.53
CA SER A 43 0.21 -3.34 -1.49
C SER A 43 0.93 -3.68 -0.18
N ILE A 44 0.87 -4.93 0.27
CA ILE A 44 1.59 -5.39 1.46
C ILE A 44 3.09 -5.19 1.28
N HIS A 45 3.65 -5.67 0.18
CA HIS A 45 5.08 -5.58 -0.08
C HIS A 45 5.58 -4.12 -0.14
N LEU A 46 4.85 -3.25 -0.84
CA LEU A 46 5.19 -1.83 -0.94
C LEU A 46 5.09 -1.12 0.42
N LEU A 47 4.04 -1.37 1.20
CA LEU A 47 3.86 -0.77 2.52
C LEU A 47 4.93 -1.22 3.51
N THR A 48 5.30 -2.51 3.51
CA THR A 48 6.39 -3.01 4.35
C THR A 48 7.69 -2.25 4.05
N ASN A 49 8.07 -2.17 2.77
CA ASN A 49 9.28 -1.45 2.35
C ASN A 49 9.20 0.06 2.66
N ALA A 50 8.01 0.67 2.52
CA ALA A 50 7.78 2.08 2.83
C ALA A 50 8.00 2.36 4.32
N CYS A 51 7.42 1.53 5.19
CA CYS A 51 7.56 1.66 6.64
C CYS A 51 9.01 1.51 7.09
N ASP A 52 9.73 0.51 6.59
CA ASP A 52 11.16 0.32 6.91
C ASP A 52 12.01 1.48 6.41
N THR A 53 11.74 1.98 5.21
CA THR A 53 12.43 3.12 4.61
C THR A 53 12.14 4.40 5.39
N LEU A 54 10.89 4.64 5.78
CA LEU A 54 10.50 5.82 6.53
C LEU A 54 11.13 5.84 7.91
N ARG A 55 11.10 4.70 8.63
CA ARG A 55 11.75 4.56 9.93
C ARG A 55 13.23 4.91 9.83
N SER A 56 13.97 4.12 9.04
CA SER A 56 15.44 4.15 9.01
C SER A 56 16.04 5.36 8.31
N LYS A 57 15.36 5.94 7.31
CA LYS A 57 15.90 7.04 6.50
C LYS A 57 15.25 8.39 6.77
N CYS A 58 14.31 8.46 7.70
CA CYS A 58 13.66 9.72 8.07
C CYS A 58 13.46 9.79 9.57
N ILE A 59 12.61 8.94 10.15
CA ILE A 59 12.13 9.10 11.54
C ILE A 59 13.27 9.00 12.55
N ASP A 60 14.14 8.00 12.44
CA ASP A 60 15.22 7.77 13.40
C ASP A 60 16.21 8.96 13.50
N GLY A 61 16.27 9.81 12.47
CA GLY A 61 17.16 10.98 12.40
C GLY A 61 16.49 12.33 12.67
N ILE A 62 15.20 12.38 13.01
CA ILE A 62 14.50 13.64 13.28
C ILE A 62 15.01 14.25 14.59
N THR A 63 15.38 15.53 14.55
CA THR A 63 15.72 16.33 15.74
C THR A 63 14.76 17.50 15.88
N ALA A 64 14.35 17.81 17.11
CA ALA A 64 13.57 19.00 17.39
C ALA A 64 14.43 20.26 17.28
N ASN A 65 13.85 21.35 16.76
CA ASN A 65 14.43 22.67 16.94
C ASN A 65 13.99 23.20 18.31
N VAL A 66 14.90 23.22 19.29
CA VAL A 66 14.60 23.56 20.69
C VAL A 66 14.30 25.04 20.94
N GLU A 67 14.71 25.92 20.04
CA GLU A 67 14.51 27.37 20.18
C GLU A 67 13.14 27.82 19.65
N ARG A 68 12.40 26.93 18.98
CA ARG A 68 11.14 27.23 18.30
C ARG A 68 10.02 26.33 18.79
#